data_AF-A0A8F1A7L3-F1
#
_entry.id   AF-A0A8F1A7L3-F1
#
_cell.length_a   1.000
_cell.length_b   1.000
_cell.length_c   1.000
_cell.angle_alpha   90.00
_cell.angle_beta   90.00
_cell.angle_gamma   90.00
#
_symmetry.space_group_name_H-M   'P 1'
#
loop_
_entity.id
_entity.type
_entity.pdbx_description
1 polymer ?
#
loop_
_entity_poly.entity_id
_entity_poly.type
_entity_poly.pdbx_seq_one_letter_code
_entity_poly.pdbx_strand_id
1 'polypeptide(L)' 'MLNERNKLNKLKTFRINGRAVNRRGLTVGITQDVRATSDKEAVAEVIRLTTVKGFSHIRIVLVREVIYA' A
#
# COMPACT_ATOMS: atom_id res chain seq x y z
N MET A 1 -13.65 -2.50 -28.67
CA MET A 1 -12.88 -1.64 -27.74
C MET A 1 -13.22 -1.84 -26.25
N LEU A 2 -13.97 -2.88 -25.84
CA LEU A 2 -14.36 -3.11 -24.43
C LEU A 2 -13.37 -4.01 -23.65
N ASN A 3 -12.39 -4.62 -24.32
CA ASN A 3 -11.58 -5.69 -23.72
C ASN A 3 -10.30 -5.23 -23.00
N GLU A 4 -9.82 -4.00 -23.24
CA GLU A 4 -8.57 -3.52 -22.61
C GLU A 4 -8.79 -2.81 -21.28
N ARG A 5 -9.89 -2.06 -21.14
CA ARG A 5 -10.25 -1.38 -19.88
C ARG A 5 -10.50 -2.36 -18.73
N ASN A 6 -11.05 -3.54 -19.00
CA ASN A 6 -11.26 -4.57 -17.98
C ASN A 6 -9.96 -5.30 -17.59
N LYS A 7 -8.93 -5.28 -18.43
CA LYS A 7 -7.59 -5.78 -18.09
C LYS A 7 -6.86 -4.83 -17.12
N LEU A 8 -7.15 -3.53 -17.19
CA LEU A 8 -6.61 -2.48 -16.32
C LEU A 8 -7.24 -2.47 -14.91
N ASN A 9 -8.48 -2.91 -14.74
CA ASN A 9 -9.20 -2.89 -13.45
C ASN A 9 -9.11 -4.22 -12.67
N LYS A 10 -8.15 -5.09 -12.98
CA LYS A 10 -7.99 -6.35 -12.26
C LYS A 10 -7.43 -6.08 -10.85
N LEU A 11 -8.14 -6.55 -9.83
CA LEU A 11 -7.67 -6.51 -8.45
C LEU A 11 -6.38 -7.34 -8.30
N LYS A 12 -5.33 -6.70 -7.79
CA LYS A 12 -4.00 -7.28 -7.58
C LYS A 12 -3.61 -7.14 -6.13
N THR A 13 -2.58 -7.87 -5.70
CA THR A 13 -1.98 -7.68 -4.38
C THR A 13 -0.70 -6.88 -4.53
N PHE A 14 -0.56 -5.82 -3.72
CA PHE A 14 0.64 -5.00 -3.66
C PHE A 14 1.26 -5.13 -2.27
N ARG A 15 2.54 -5.49 -2.22
CA ARG A 15 3.37 -5.41 -1.03
C ARG A 15 4.02 -4.04 -0.95
N ILE A 16 3.72 -3.31 0.11
CA ILE A 16 4.25 -1.97 0.36
C ILE A 16 5.13 -1.98 1.60
N ASN A 17 6.33 -1.42 1.44
CA ASN A 17 7.27 -1.24 2.53
C ASN A 17 7.54 0.25 2.74
N GLY A 18 7.74 0.65 3.98
CA GLY A 18 7.99 2.02 4.34
C GLY A 18 8.47 2.17 5.78
N ARG A 19 8.41 3.41 6.26
CA ARG A 19 8.68 3.77 7.65
C ARG A 19 7.61 4.75 8.12
N ALA A 20 7.29 4.73 9.40
CA ALA A 20 6.37 5.68 10.01
C ALA A 20 6.73 5.90 11.48
N VAL A 21 6.29 7.02 12.05
CA VAL A 21 6.42 7.34 13.47
C VAL A 21 5.20 6.80 14.21
N ASN A 22 5.40 5.94 15.21
CA ASN A 22 4.31 5.42 16.03
C ASN A 22 3.87 6.42 17.11
N ARG A 23 2.80 6.11 17.85
CA ARG A 23 2.27 6.96 18.93
C ARG A 23 3.27 7.27 20.06
N ARG A 24 4.37 6.51 20.16
CA ARG A 24 5.45 6.74 21.15
C ARG A 24 6.55 7.67 20.61
N GLY A 25 6.39 8.20 19.39
CA GLY A 25 7.41 9.04 18.74
C GLY A 25 8.56 8.26 18.09
N LEU A 26 8.46 6.93 18.01
CA LEU A 26 9.54 6.09 17.44
C LEU A 26 9.32 5.84 15.95
N THR A 27 10.38 5.99 15.16
CA THR A 27 10.36 5.57 13.76
C THR A 27 10.47 4.04 13.67
N VAL A 28 9.50 3.40 13.02
CA VAL A 28 9.47 1.95 12.82
C VAL A 28 9.23 1.60 11.35
N GLY A 29 9.65 0.40 10.95
CA GLY A 29 9.33 -0.14 9.63
C GLY A 29 7.84 -0.49 9.53
N ILE A 30 7.26 -0.31 8.35
CA ILE A 30 5.93 -0.82 8.00
C ILE A 30 6.06 -1.72 6.77
N THR A 31 5.40 -2.87 6.82
CA THR A 31 5.20 -3.77 5.68
C THR A 31 3.75 -4.19 5.69
N GLN A 32 3.04 -3.92 4.59
CA GLN A 32 1.62 -4.26 4.44
C GLN A 32 1.35 -4.74 3.02
N ASP A 33 0.55 -5.79 2.92
CA ASP A 33 -0.01 -6.23 1.66
C ASP A 33 -1.45 -5.72 1.55
N VAL A 34 -1.78 -5.08 0.43
CA VAL A 34 -3.14 -4.57 0.17
C VAL A 34 -3.61 -5.00 -1.20
N ARG A 35 -4.93 -5.10 -1.36
CA ARG A 35 -5.54 -5.35 -2.66
C ARG A 35 -6.02 -4.03 -3.25
N ALA A 36 -5.62 -3.76 -4.49
CA ALA A 36 -5.96 -2.55 -5.22
C ALA A 36 -5.96 -2.80 -6.73
N THR A 37 -6.51 -1.87 -7.51
CA THR A 37 -6.43 -1.96 -8.98
C THR A 37 -5.18 -1.27 -9.52
N SER A 38 -4.54 -0.40 -8.73
CA SER A 38 -3.29 0.28 -9.07
C SER A 38 -2.34 0.42 -7.88
N ASP A 39 -1.08 0.73 -8.17
CA ASP A 39 -0.06 1.08 -7.18
C ASP A 39 -0.44 2.35 -6.40
N LYS A 40 -1.01 3.36 -7.08
CA LYS A 40 -1.47 4.61 -6.45
C LYS A 40 -2.59 4.36 -5.44
N GLU A 41 -3.57 3.53 -5.79
CA GLU A 41 -4.63 3.11 -4.87
C GLU A 41 -4.08 2.29 -3.70
N ALA A 42 -3.15 1.37 -3.96
CA ALA A 42 -2.49 0.60 -2.91
C ALA A 42 -1.75 1.50 -1.92
N VAL A 43 -1.02 2.51 -2.40
CA VAL A 43 -0.32 3.49 -1.57
C VAL A 43 -1.29 4.30 -0.74
N ALA A 44 -2.37 4.81 -1.35
CA ALA A 44 -3.40 5.57 -0.64
C ALA A 44 -4.02 4.73 0.50
N GLU A 45 -4.31 3.46 0.23
CA GLU A 45 -4.90 2.56 1.22
C GLU A 45 -3.92 2.24 2.35
N VAL A 46 -2.64 1.99 2.06
CA VAL A 46 -1.64 1.77 3.11
C VAL A 46 -1.45 3.01 3.97
N ILE A 47 -1.43 4.21 3.38
CA ILE A 47 -1.36 5.47 4.14
C ILE A 47 -2.59 5.60 5.05
N ARG A 48 -3.79 5.35 4.53
CA ARG A 48 -5.04 5.41 5.31
C ARG A 48 -5.03 4.42 6.48
N LEU A 49 -4.74 3.15 6.23
CA LEU A 49 -4.68 2.11 7.26
C LEU A 49 -3.62 2.41 8.33
N THR A 50 -2.46 2.90 7.92
CA THR A 50 -1.37 3.25 8.84
C THR A 50 -1.72 4.47 9.68
N THR A 51 -2.37 5.48 9.09
CA THR A 51 -2.88 6.66 9.79
C THR A 51 -3.96 6.29 10.81
N VAL A 52 -4.92 5.43 10.45
CA VAL A 52 -5.97 4.94 11.36
C VAL A 52 -5.38 4.18 12.56
N LYS A 53 -4.29 3.44 12.35
CA LYS A 53 -3.52 2.80 13.44
C LYS A 53 -2.78 3.82 14.34
N GLY A 54 -2.81 5.10 14.02
CA GLY A 54 -2.25 6.20 14.81
C GLY A 54 -0.78 6.47 14.54
N PHE A 55 -0.28 6.10 13.36
CA PHE A 55 1.07 6.44 12.93
C PHE A 55 1.07 7.76 12.16
N SER A 56 2.20 8.46 12.17
CA SER A 56 2.43 9.71 11.45
C SER A 56 3.73 9.66 10.65
N HIS A 57 4.04 10.72 9.89
CA HIS A 57 5.27 10.85 9.09
C HIS A 57 5.55 9.61 8.22
N ILE A 58 4.50 9.11 7.57
CA ILE A 58 4.56 7.88 6.77
C ILE A 58 5.37 8.16 5.51
N ARG A 59 6.43 7.38 5.30
CA ARG A 59 7.25 7.42 4.09
C ARG A 59 7.24 6.05 3.43
N ILE A 60 6.68 5.98 2.23
CA ILE A 60 6.73 4.79 1.40
C ILE A 60 8.13 4.68 0.77
N VAL A 61 8.72 3.49 0.82
CA VAL A 61 10.05 3.18 0.29
C VAL A 61 9.95 2.28 -0.94
N LEU A 62 9.01 1.34 -0.94
CA LEU A 62 8.87 0.38 -2.01
C LEU A 62 7.41 -0.06 -2.18
N VAL A 63 6.99 -0.16 -3.44
CA VAL A 63 5.71 -0.73 -3.87
C VAL A 63 6.01 -1.81 -4.89
N ARG A 64 5.46 -3.02 -4.71
CA ARG A 64 5.60 -4.12 -5.68
C ARG A 64 4.28 -4.89 -5.78
N GLU A 65 3.84 -5.17 -7.00
CA GLU A 65 2.84 -6.21 -7.22
C GLU A 65 3.45 -7.56 -6.83
N VAL A 66 2.70 -8.37 -6.07
CA VAL A 66 3.13 -9.71 -5.63
C VAL A 66 2.07 -10.74 -6.00
N ILE A 67 2.55 -11.91 -6.45
CA ILE A 67 1.72 -13.07 -6.74
C ILE A 67 2.10 -14.14 -5.72
N TYR A 68 1.11 -14.65 -5.00
CA TYR A 68 1.28 -15.84 -4.17
C TYR A 68 1.06 -17.06 -5.05
N ALA A 69 2.00 -18.00 -4.98
CA ALA A 69 1.90 -19.29 -5.65
C ALA A 69 0.86 -20.19 -4.98
#